data_AF-A0A4R4Z154-F1
#
_entry.id   AF-A0A4R4Z154-F1
#
_cell.length_a   1.000
_cell.length_b   1.000
_cell.length_c   1.000
_cell.angle_alpha   90.00
_cell.angle_beta   90.00
_cell.angle_gamma   90.00
#
_symmetry.space_group_name_H-M   'P 1'
#
loop_
_entity.id
_entity.type
_entity.pdbx_description
1 polymer ?
#
loop_
_entity_poly.entity_id
_entity_poly.type
_entity_poly.pdbx_seq_one_letter_code
_entity_poly.pdbx_strand_id
1 'polypeptide(L)'
;MAVERIARRLVLTTRGGHKRETNDDETVFASLGDQPGEVVASSLRVGDFLGIRYGGYSWPTQPASLPELPYRKRYGSEKAVVFPAVMTAELAFLLGAYASEGHTTRANWSVIITNSVLHILQRVQAAWSSCFGLTARITHQVDRCPGVVVSSKRLVEFLELLGCGSRASDKAIPEVVMASTREHVLAFLQGLALDGYTANTGAGKWAICLESRRAIDSLQELLTRLGIVNAQIDKLNRQFDKTYPELYAAGPWGQEVCRLVPFLEPDKAARASEFLERVYTGVSAADVIPGLSGRELYNLIPRGRSGRNGRGTGRQQFAYLMDARTRHVSRASALRLRGIDGVELPSWLESVLDESVHFAPLISIQTGDV
;
A
#
# COMPACT_ATOMS: atom_id res chain seq x y z
N MET A 1 -44.22 12.28 -13.66
CA MET A 1 -42.84 12.67 -14.02
C MET A 1 -41.94 12.19 -12.91
N ALA A 2 -41.14 11.17 -13.14
CA ALA A 2 -40.15 10.73 -12.17
C ALA A 2 -39.01 11.76 -12.20
N VAL A 3 -38.77 12.43 -11.06
CA VAL A 3 -37.59 13.26 -10.90
C VAL A 3 -36.42 12.28 -10.78
N GLU A 4 -35.57 12.25 -11.79
CA GLU A 4 -34.33 11.47 -11.79
C GLU A 4 -33.46 11.99 -10.64
N ARG A 5 -33.33 11.20 -9.58
CA ARG A 5 -32.52 11.56 -8.42
C ARG A 5 -31.06 11.47 -8.87
N ILE A 6 -30.38 12.61 -8.94
CA ILE A 6 -28.94 12.64 -9.19
C ILE A 6 -28.26 11.87 -8.03
N ALA A 7 -27.63 10.75 -8.35
CA ALA A 7 -26.89 9.96 -7.39
C ALA A 7 -25.73 10.79 -6.83
N ARG A 8 -25.63 10.86 -5.50
CA ARG A 8 -24.58 11.64 -4.83
C ARG A 8 -23.33 10.78 -4.73
N ARG A 9 -22.17 11.34 -5.07
CA ARG A 9 -20.90 10.66 -4.85
C ARG A 9 -20.55 10.66 -3.36
N LEU A 10 -20.19 9.51 -2.83
CA LEU A 10 -19.72 9.31 -1.46
C LEU A 10 -18.24 8.93 -1.46
N VAL A 11 -17.50 9.46 -0.49
CA VAL A 11 -16.14 9.05 -0.15
C VAL A 11 -16.17 8.41 1.23
N LEU A 12 -16.06 7.09 1.25
CA LEU A 12 -16.04 6.27 2.45
C LEU A 12 -14.59 6.13 2.93
N THR A 13 -14.28 6.58 4.14
CA THR A 13 -12.93 6.47 4.71
C THR A 13 -12.93 5.54 5.92
N THR A 14 -12.07 4.52 5.90
CA THR A 14 -11.94 3.56 7.00
C THR A 14 -10.85 3.96 7.99
N ARG A 15 -10.90 3.38 9.19
CA ARG A 15 -9.76 3.30 10.09
C ARG A 15 -8.63 2.58 9.36
N GLY A 16 -7.43 3.15 9.40
CA GLY A 16 -6.31 2.72 8.56
C GLY A 16 -6.24 3.45 7.21
N GLY A 17 -7.15 4.37 6.91
CA GLY A 17 -6.99 5.36 5.84
C GLY A 17 -7.46 4.94 4.44
N HIS A 18 -7.98 3.73 4.26
CA HIS A 18 -8.53 3.33 2.96
C HIS A 18 -9.71 4.23 2.59
N LYS A 19 -9.72 4.67 1.33
CA LYS A 19 -10.79 5.46 0.75
C LYS A 19 -11.47 4.64 -0.34
N ARG A 20 -12.80 4.64 -0.34
CA ARG A 20 -13.62 4.09 -1.42
C ARG A 20 -14.58 5.16 -1.89
N GLU A 21 -14.49 5.48 -3.16
CA GLU A 21 -15.43 6.35 -3.85
C GLU A 21 -16.52 5.49 -4.49
N THR A 22 -17.78 5.89 -4.31
CA THR A 22 -18.96 5.15 -4.81
C THR A 22 -20.16 6.09 -4.86
N ASN A 23 -21.17 5.76 -5.65
CA ASN A 23 -22.42 6.50 -5.64
C ASN A 23 -23.31 6.08 -4.46
N ASP A 24 -24.19 6.97 -4.00
CA ASP A 24 -25.02 6.75 -2.81
C ASP A 24 -26.04 5.60 -2.96
N ASP A 25 -26.36 5.21 -4.19
CA ASP A 25 -27.26 4.12 -4.57
C ASP A 25 -26.55 2.82 -4.95
N GLU A 26 -25.22 2.83 -5.12
CA GLU A 26 -24.40 1.65 -5.37
C GLU A 26 -24.25 0.78 -4.12
N THR A 27 -24.00 -0.52 -4.33
CA THR A 27 -23.69 -1.43 -3.22
C THR A 27 -22.19 -1.55 -2.99
N VAL A 28 -21.85 -1.73 -1.72
CA VAL A 28 -20.51 -2.06 -1.26
C VAL A 28 -20.59 -3.24 -0.30
N PHE A 29 -19.57 -4.09 -0.32
CA PHE A 29 -19.46 -5.18 0.63
C PHE A 29 -19.09 -4.63 2.02
N ALA A 30 -19.99 -4.76 2.99
CA ALA A 30 -19.86 -4.17 4.32
C ALA A 30 -20.63 -4.99 5.38
N SER A 31 -20.50 -4.60 6.65
CA SER A 31 -21.29 -5.12 7.77
C SER A 31 -21.79 -3.96 8.62
N LEU A 32 -23.07 -4.00 8.96
CA LEU A 32 -23.75 -3.04 9.83
C LEU A 32 -23.75 -3.49 11.31
N GLY A 33 -22.83 -4.38 11.68
CA GLY A 33 -22.75 -5.03 12.99
C GLY A 33 -23.19 -6.49 13.00
N ASP A 34 -23.73 -6.97 11.88
CA ASP A 34 -24.18 -8.33 11.60
C ASP A 34 -23.30 -9.00 10.52
N GLN A 35 -23.77 -10.12 9.97
CA GLN A 35 -23.06 -10.85 8.93
C GLN A 35 -22.75 -9.92 7.73
N PRO A 36 -21.50 -9.88 7.23
CA PRO A 36 -21.15 -9.09 6.05
C PRO A 36 -21.95 -9.48 4.80
N GLY A 37 -22.26 -8.48 3.97
CA GLY A 37 -22.97 -8.64 2.71
C GLY A 37 -22.91 -7.38 1.84
N GLU A 38 -23.61 -7.42 0.70
CA GLU A 38 -23.81 -6.25 -0.15
C GLU A 38 -24.78 -5.26 0.51
N VAL A 39 -24.32 -4.04 0.74
CA VAL A 39 -25.05 -2.99 1.44
C VAL A 39 -25.06 -1.72 0.58
N VAL A 40 -26.21 -1.08 0.43
CA VAL A 40 -26.32 0.21 -0.29
C VAL A 40 -25.50 1.27 0.43
N ALA A 41 -24.63 1.99 -0.28
CA ALA A 41 -23.67 2.92 0.30
C ALA A 41 -24.31 4.02 1.16
N SER A 42 -25.48 4.54 0.78
CA SER A 42 -26.24 5.53 1.57
C SER A 42 -26.77 5.02 2.91
N SER A 43 -26.78 3.71 3.15
CA SER A 43 -27.21 3.15 4.44
C SER A 43 -26.10 3.08 5.49
N LEU A 44 -24.84 3.24 5.07
CA LEU A 44 -23.67 3.18 5.93
C LEU A 44 -23.58 4.37 6.88
N ARG A 45 -23.01 4.11 8.05
CA ARG A 45 -22.75 5.07 9.11
C ARG A 45 -21.30 4.93 9.59
N VAL A 46 -20.80 6.00 10.21
CA VAL A 46 -19.52 5.94 10.93
C VAL A 46 -19.60 4.87 12.02
N GLY A 47 -18.63 3.97 12.05
CA GLY A 47 -18.60 2.80 12.92
C GLY A 47 -18.90 1.47 12.21
N ASP A 48 -19.64 1.49 11.10
CA ASP A 48 -19.90 0.29 10.29
C ASP A 48 -18.61 -0.21 9.64
N PHE A 49 -18.54 -1.50 9.32
CA PHE A 49 -17.32 -2.12 8.80
C PHE A 49 -17.37 -2.22 7.29
N LEU A 50 -16.44 -1.55 6.61
CA LEU A 50 -16.27 -1.69 5.16
C LEU A 50 -15.35 -2.88 4.86
N GLY A 51 -15.76 -3.72 3.92
CA GLY A 51 -14.93 -4.79 3.37
C GLY A 51 -13.90 -4.24 2.37
N ILE A 52 -12.63 -4.52 2.63
CA ILE A 52 -11.49 -4.16 1.80
C ILE A 52 -10.88 -5.45 1.26
N ARG A 53 -10.87 -5.60 -0.07
CA ARG A 53 -10.23 -6.73 -0.73
C ARG A 53 -8.75 -6.46 -0.91
N TYR A 54 -7.91 -7.36 -0.42
CA TYR A 54 -6.47 -7.32 -0.67
C TYR A 54 -6.11 -8.37 -1.71
N GLY A 55 -5.44 -7.96 -2.79
CA GLY A 55 -5.10 -8.86 -3.90
C GLY A 55 -6.32 -9.21 -4.78
N GLY A 56 -6.16 -10.20 -5.65
CA GLY A 56 -7.21 -10.59 -6.62
C GLY A 56 -7.41 -9.59 -7.78
N TYR A 57 -6.55 -8.58 -7.88
CA TYR A 57 -6.57 -7.62 -8.98
C TYR A 57 -5.80 -8.15 -10.18
N SER A 58 -6.38 -8.01 -11.38
CA SER A 58 -5.70 -8.32 -12.62
C SER A 58 -4.68 -7.24 -12.94
N TRP A 59 -3.42 -7.63 -13.08
CA TRP A 59 -2.37 -6.73 -13.52
C TRP A 59 -2.31 -6.68 -15.05
N PRO A 60 -2.10 -5.50 -15.65
CA PRO A 60 -1.79 -5.41 -17.06
C PRO A 60 -0.62 -6.31 -17.42
N THR A 61 -0.70 -6.98 -18.56
CA THR A 61 0.37 -7.83 -19.10
C THR A 61 1.28 -7.08 -20.07
N GLN A 62 0.82 -5.93 -20.59
CA GLN A 62 1.57 -5.07 -21.48
C GLN A 62 2.09 -3.83 -20.74
N PRO A 63 3.29 -3.34 -21.08
CA PRO A 63 3.79 -2.06 -20.59
C PRO A 63 2.83 -0.90 -20.82
N ALA A 64 2.65 -0.04 -19.81
CA ALA A 64 1.83 1.16 -19.94
C ALA A 64 2.46 2.15 -20.95
N SER A 65 1.63 2.75 -21.80
CA SER A 65 2.07 3.79 -22.73
C SER A 65 2.39 5.08 -21.98
N LEU A 66 3.49 5.73 -22.32
CA LEU A 66 3.90 7.01 -21.74
C LEU A 66 3.36 8.16 -22.59
N PRO A 67 2.98 9.29 -21.98
CA PRO A 67 2.51 10.45 -22.73
C PRO A 67 3.66 11.07 -23.51
N GLU A 68 3.37 11.47 -24.75
CA GLU A 68 4.33 12.17 -25.59
C GLU A 68 4.36 13.65 -25.24
N LEU A 69 5.57 14.19 -25.08
CA LEU A 69 5.73 15.63 -25.00
C LEU A 69 5.48 16.27 -26.37
N PRO A 70 4.82 17.44 -26.43
CA PRO A 70 4.68 18.19 -27.67
C PRO A 70 6.03 18.36 -28.38
N TYR A 71 6.04 18.11 -29.68
CA TYR A 71 7.22 18.32 -30.51
C TYR A 71 7.55 19.81 -30.56
N ARG A 72 8.84 20.13 -30.38
CA ARG A 72 9.38 21.45 -30.69
C ARG A 72 10.83 21.37 -31.12
N LYS A 73 11.25 22.37 -31.90
CA LYS A 73 12.66 22.56 -32.23
C LYS A 73 13.44 22.83 -30.94
N ARG A 74 14.61 22.19 -30.83
CA ARG A 74 15.54 22.45 -29.72
C ARG A 74 16.00 23.90 -29.76
N TYR A 75 16.13 24.49 -28.58
CA TYR A 75 16.55 25.87 -28.44
C TYR A 75 17.89 25.96 -27.67
N GLY A 76 18.82 26.76 -28.18
CA GLY A 76 20.10 27.02 -27.53
C GLY A 76 20.90 25.74 -27.22
N SER A 77 21.33 25.58 -25.97
CA SER A 77 22.14 24.46 -25.47
C SER A 77 21.30 23.29 -24.91
N GLU A 78 20.04 23.18 -25.30
CA GLU A 78 19.17 22.06 -24.88
C GLU A 78 19.76 20.70 -25.29
N LYS A 79 19.87 19.79 -24.32
CA LYS A 79 20.39 18.44 -24.53
C LYS A 79 19.46 17.63 -25.42
N ALA A 80 20.05 16.71 -26.20
CA ALA A 80 19.31 15.62 -26.80
C ALA A 80 18.76 14.70 -25.69
N VAL A 81 17.48 14.36 -25.77
CA VAL A 81 16.82 13.45 -24.84
C VAL A 81 16.02 12.45 -25.65
N VAL A 82 16.10 11.18 -25.29
CA VAL A 82 15.22 10.12 -25.78
C VAL A 82 14.10 9.96 -24.77
N PHE A 83 12.85 9.92 -25.23
CA PHE A 83 11.71 9.62 -24.36
C PHE A 83 11.20 8.22 -24.70
N PRO A 84 11.13 7.30 -23.74
CA PRO A 84 10.55 5.99 -23.97
C PRO A 84 9.04 6.15 -24.25
N ALA A 85 8.53 5.36 -25.20
CA ALA A 85 7.10 5.34 -25.54
C ALA A 85 6.27 4.48 -24.57
N VAL A 86 6.92 3.56 -23.86
CA VAL A 86 6.29 2.65 -22.90
C VAL A 86 7.12 2.55 -21.61
N MET A 87 6.47 2.22 -20.51
CA MET A 87 7.12 1.98 -19.22
C MET A 87 8.12 0.83 -19.33
N THR A 88 9.27 0.98 -18.67
CA THR A 88 10.25 -0.10 -18.46
C THR A 88 10.52 -0.24 -16.96
N ALA A 89 11.03 -1.39 -16.53
CA ALA A 89 11.41 -1.58 -15.12
C ALA A 89 12.43 -0.53 -14.66
N GLU A 90 13.40 -0.15 -15.51
CA GLU A 90 14.43 0.82 -15.16
C GLU A 90 13.86 2.25 -15.03
N LEU A 91 12.92 2.62 -15.92
CA LEU A 91 12.21 3.90 -15.79
C LEU A 91 11.33 3.92 -14.53
N ALA A 92 10.62 2.83 -14.27
CA ALA A 92 9.77 2.73 -13.08
C ALA A 92 10.59 2.88 -11.80
N PHE A 93 11.74 2.19 -11.70
CA PHE A 93 12.69 2.37 -10.62
C PHE A 93 13.15 3.83 -10.47
N LEU A 94 13.51 4.47 -11.58
CA LEU A 94 13.97 5.86 -11.57
C LEU A 94 12.88 6.84 -11.13
N LEU A 95 11.63 6.63 -11.55
CA LEU A 95 10.48 7.40 -11.09
C LEU A 95 10.21 7.18 -9.59
N GLY A 96 10.40 5.95 -9.10
CA GLY A 96 10.32 5.64 -7.66
C GLY A 96 11.39 6.37 -6.86
N ALA A 97 12.64 6.33 -7.34
CA ALA A 97 13.78 7.03 -6.73
C ALA A 97 13.60 8.56 -6.74
N TYR A 98 12.95 9.09 -7.79
CA TYR A 98 12.53 10.49 -7.82
C TYR A 98 11.44 10.78 -6.79
N ALA A 99 10.42 9.92 -6.70
CA ALA A 99 9.31 10.08 -5.75
C ALA A 99 9.78 10.01 -4.28
N SER A 100 10.84 9.26 -3.96
CA SER A 100 11.46 9.25 -2.63
C SER A 100 12.39 10.45 -2.41
N GLU A 101 13.55 10.43 -3.07
CA GLU A 101 14.70 11.31 -2.79
C GLU A 101 14.88 12.45 -3.81
N GLY A 102 14.03 12.49 -4.84
CA GLY A 102 14.14 13.43 -5.94
C GLY A 102 13.59 14.82 -5.68
N HIS A 103 14.15 15.82 -6.36
CA HIS A 103 13.53 17.13 -6.53
C HIS A 103 13.95 17.76 -7.88
N THR A 104 13.17 18.75 -8.33
CA THR A 104 13.46 19.54 -9.54
C THR A 104 13.71 21.00 -9.21
N THR A 105 14.68 21.63 -9.89
CA THR A 105 14.91 23.07 -9.83
C THR A 105 14.69 23.71 -11.19
N ARG A 106 13.64 24.53 -11.34
CA ARG A 106 13.35 25.23 -12.60
C ARG A 106 14.36 26.30 -12.98
N ALA A 107 15.05 26.90 -12.00
CA ALA A 107 16.04 27.96 -12.25
C ALA A 107 17.20 27.49 -13.16
N ASN A 108 17.56 26.21 -13.11
CA ASN A 108 18.62 25.62 -13.92
C ASN A 108 18.21 24.29 -14.59
N TRP A 109 16.90 24.00 -14.61
CA TRP A 109 16.32 22.79 -15.17
C TRP A 109 16.99 21.48 -14.70
N SER A 110 17.35 21.41 -13.42
CA SER A 110 17.99 20.23 -12.85
C SER A 110 16.99 19.30 -12.19
N VAL A 111 17.25 18.00 -12.32
CA VAL A 111 16.67 16.93 -11.51
C VAL A 111 17.80 16.38 -10.65
N ILE A 112 17.55 16.27 -9.35
CA ILE A 112 18.52 15.83 -8.35
C ILE A 112 17.89 14.72 -7.53
N ILE A 113 18.57 13.58 -7.42
CA ILE A 113 18.19 12.48 -6.53
C ILE A 113 19.34 12.26 -5.55
N THR A 114 19.06 12.35 -4.25
CA THR A 114 20.06 12.22 -3.18
C THR A 114 20.10 10.80 -2.60
N ASN A 115 21.28 10.37 -2.17
CA ASN A 115 21.42 9.16 -1.35
C ASN A 115 22.83 9.14 -0.74
N SER A 116 22.98 8.61 0.47
CA SER A 116 24.29 8.49 1.14
C SER A 116 25.14 7.34 0.60
N VAL A 117 24.52 6.40 -0.15
CA VAL A 117 25.16 5.17 -0.59
C VAL A 117 25.60 5.25 -2.05
N LEU A 118 26.91 5.15 -2.29
CA LEU A 118 27.50 5.38 -3.62
C LEU A 118 26.97 4.44 -4.72
N HIS A 119 26.79 3.15 -4.45
CA HIS A 119 26.29 2.22 -5.49
C HIS A 119 24.84 2.52 -5.90
N ILE A 120 24.05 3.13 -5.02
CA ILE A 120 22.69 3.58 -5.34
C ILE A 120 22.76 4.79 -6.27
N LEU A 121 23.66 5.75 -5.98
CA LEU A 121 23.90 6.89 -6.87
C LEU A 121 24.39 6.42 -8.26
N GLN A 122 25.27 5.42 -8.31
CA GLN A 122 25.74 4.84 -9.58
C GLN A 122 24.60 4.16 -10.34
N ARG A 123 23.70 3.45 -9.66
CA ARG A 123 22.50 2.86 -10.28
C ARG A 123 21.57 3.93 -10.86
N VAL A 124 21.28 4.98 -10.08
CA VAL A 124 20.46 6.11 -10.56
C VAL A 124 21.13 6.83 -11.74
N GLN A 125 22.46 7.02 -11.70
CA GLN A 125 23.22 7.58 -12.81
C GLN A 125 23.10 6.73 -14.09
N ALA A 126 23.23 5.41 -13.96
CA ALA A 126 23.05 4.48 -15.09
C ALA A 126 21.63 4.53 -15.65
N ALA A 127 20.61 4.60 -14.78
CA ALA A 127 19.21 4.71 -15.17
C ALA A 127 18.91 5.98 -15.99
N TRP A 128 19.51 7.14 -15.65
CA TRP A 128 19.39 8.35 -16.47
C TRP A 128 19.93 8.16 -17.89
N SER A 129 21.05 7.46 -18.02
CA SER A 129 21.66 7.18 -19.31
C SER A 129 20.83 6.18 -20.12
N SER A 130 20.35 5.10 -19.50
CA SER A 130 19.61 4.05 -20.18
C SER A 130 18.20 4.49 -20.61
N CYS A 131 17.49 5.22 -19.74
CA CYS A 131 16.11 5.63 -19.99
C CYS A 131 16.02 6.83 -20.94
N PHE A 132 16.96 7.77 -20.82
CA PHE A 132 16.83 9.08 -21.48
C PHE A 132 18.01 9.48 -22.37
N GLY A 133 19.08 8.67 -22.41
CA GLY A 133 20.33 9.03 -23.10
C GLY A 133 21.05 10.22 -22.44
N LEU A 134 20.78 10.47 -21.16
CA LEU A 134 21.30 11.63 -20.44
C LEU A 134 22.48 11.26 -19.55
N THR A 135 23.60 11.96 -19.74
CA THR A 135 24.74 11.87 -18.81
C THR A 135 24.42 12.65 -17.53
N ALA A 136 24.24 11.91 -16.44
CA ALA A 136 24.13 12.47 -15.09
C ALA A 136 25.50 12.51 -14.39
N ARG A 137 25.66 13.42 -13.42
CA ARG A 137 26.89 13.56 -12.62
C ARG A 137 26.59 13.26 -11.16
N ILE A 138 27.46 12.49 -10.52
CA ILE A 138 27.43 12.36 -9.07
C ILE A 138 28.16 13.57 -8.48
N THR A 139 27.48 14.32 -7.62
CA THR A 139 28.01 15.50 -6.95
C THR A 139 28.13 15.25 -5.46
N HIS A 140 29.26 15.67 -4.89
CA HIS A 140 29.49 15.72 -3.45
C HIS A 140 29.54 17.19 -3.06
N GLN A 141 28.72 17.59 -2.10
CA GLN A 141 28.78 18.93 -1.50
C GLN A 141 29.21 18.76 -0.05
N VAL A 142 30.07 19.67 0.42
CA VAL A 142 30.46 19.73 1.83
C VAL A 142 29.19 19.92 2.67
N ASP A 143 29.02 19.13 3.72
CA ASP A 143 27.88 19.14 4.65
C ASP A 143 26.51 18.77 4.05
N ARG A 144 26.46 18.11 2.89
CA ARG A 144 25.19 17.62 2.31
C ARG A 144 25.30 16.18 1.81
N CYS A 145 24.14 15.52 1.79
CA CYS A 145 24.01 14.21 1.17
C CYS A 145 24.43 14.27 -0.31
N PRO A 146 25.29 13.35 -0.78
CA PRO A 146 25.63 13.27 -2.20
C PRO A 146 24.38 13.05 -3.06
N GLY A 147 24.46 13.43 -4.32
CA GLY A 147 23.34 13.31 -5.24
C GLY A 147 23.73 13.12 -6.69
N VAL A 148 22.82 12.54 -7.46
CA VAL A 148 22.91 12.42 -8.91
C VAL A 148 22.17 13.59 -9.53
N VAL A 149 22.87 14.39 -10.33
CA VAL A 149 22.34 15.60 -10.96
C VAL A 149 22.30 15.44 -12.47
N VAL A 150 21.15 15.74 -13.06
CA VAL A 150 20.97 15.88 -14.50
C VAL A 150 20.25 17.20 -14.81
N SER A 151 20.85 18.03 -15.66
CA SER A 151 20.19 19.24 -16.15
C SER A 151 19.60 18.98 -17.53
N SER A 152 18.27 19.07 -17.66
CA SER A 152 17.55 18.95 -18.92
C SER A 152 16.13 19.53 -18.78
N LYS A 153 15.85 20.63 -19.51
CA LYS A 153 14.52 21.25 -19.53
C LYS A 153 13.43 20.27 -19.98
N ARG A 154 13.70 19.51 -21.04
CA ARG A 154 12.77 18.52 -21.60
C ARG A 154 12.44 17.41 -20.59
N LEU A 155 13.41 17.00 -19.77
CA LEU A 155 13.18 16.02 -18.72
C LEU A 155 12.28 16.57 -17.60
N VAL A 156 12.50 17.82 -17.18
CA VAL A 156 11.64 18.47 -16.19
C VAL A 156 10.21 18.58 -16.71
N GLU A 157 10.03 19.03 -17.96
CA GLU A 157 8.71 19.08 -18.63
C GLU A 157 8.05 17.69 -18.69
N PHE A 158 8.83 16.61 -18.90
CA PHE A 158 8.32 15.24 -18.91
C PHE A 158 7.82 14.79 -17.54
N LEU A 159 8.58 15.04 -16.47
CA LEU A 159 8.18 14.71 -15.10
C LEU A 159 6.93 15.51 -14.67
N GLU A 160 6.83 16.77 -15.12
CA GLU A 160 5.64 17.59 -14.93
C GLU A 160 4.43 17.02 -15.68
N LEU A 161 4.61 16.56 -16.93
CA LEU A 161 3.56 15.91 -17.72
C LEU A 161 3.08 14.59 -17.08
N LEU A 162 3.99 13.82 -16.50
CA LEU A 162 3.65 12.62 -15.73
C LEU A 162 2.94 12.93 -14.40
N GLY A 163 2.95 14.18 -13.95
CA GLY A 163 2.37 14.59 -12.68
C GLY A 163 3.16 14.11 -11.47
N CYS A 164 4.48 13.95 -11.58
CA CYS A 164 5.32 13.43 -10.48
C CYS A 164 5.40 14.38 -9.26
N GLY A 165 5.00 15.64 -9.41
CA GLY A 165 5.27 16.69 -8.43
C GLY A 165 6.73 17.14 -8.45
N SER A 166 7.11 18.06 -7.57
CA SER A 166 8.43 18.70 -7.54
C SER A 166 9.02 18.87 -6.13
N ARG A 167 8.16 19.08 -5.14
CA ARG A 167 8.45 19.29 -3.71
C ARG A 167 7.84 18.15 -2.90
N ALA A 168 8.37 17.89 -1.72
CA ALA A 168 7.91 16.80 -0.87
C ALA A 168 6.37 16.74 -0.68
N SER A 169 5.71 17.90 -0.52
CA SER A 169 4.26 17.99 -0.31
C SER A 169 3.40 17.77 -1.55
N ASP A 170 3.93 17.98 -2.76
CA ASP A 170 3.18 17.84 -4.02
C ASP A 170 3.60 16.61 -4.84
N LYS A 171 4.59 15.84 -4.38
CA LYS A 171 4.98 14.57 -4.99
C LYS A 171 3.77 13.64 -5.15
N ALA A 172 3.71 12.91 -6.24
CA ALA A 172 2.66 11.94 -6.48
C ALA A 172 3.20 10.71 -7.20
N ILE A 173 2.51 9.58 -7.05
CA ILE A 173 2.72 8.41 -7.88
C ILE A 173 2.02 8.68 -9.22
N PRO A 174 2.75 8.67 -10.36
CA PRO A 174 2.15 8.93 -11.66
C PRO A 174 1.07 7.90 -12.01
N GLU A 175 -0.01 8.34 -12.67
CA GLU A 175 -1.09 7.45 -13.11
C GLU A 175 -0.58 6.32 -14.02
N VAL A 176 0.43 6.61 -14.85
CA VAL A 176 1.07 5.58 -15.70
C VAL A 176 1.72 4.45 -14.88
N VAL A 177 2.17 4.72 -13.64
CA VAL A 177 2.66 3.69 -12.72
C VAL A 177 1.48 2.91 -12.12
N MET A 178 0.39 3.59 -11.74
CA MET A 178 -0.83 2.93 -11.25
C MET A 178 -1.42 1.96 -12.31
N ALA A 179 -1.34 2.34 -13.58
CA ALA A 179 -1.78 1.54 -14.72
C ALA A 179 -0.72 0.57 -15.28
N SER A 180 0.42 0.40 -14.62
CA SER A 180 1.51 -0.46 -15.11
C SER A 180 1.37 -1.92 -14.70
N THR A 181 2.18 -2.78 -15.34
CA THR A 181 2.32 -4.20 -14.99
C THR A 181 2.81 -4.37 -13.55
N ARG A 182 2.58 -5.56 -12.97
CA ARG A 182 3.05 -5.88 -11.61
C ARG A 182 4.57 -5.69 -11.48
N GLU A 183 5.34 -6.09 -12.49
CA GLU A 183 6.79 -5.95 -12.52
C GLU A 183 7.22 -4.48 -12.44
N HIS A 184 6.63 -3.62 -13.26
CA HIS A 184 6.95 -2.20 -13.25
C HIS A 184 6.54 -1.52 -11.94
N VAL A 185 5.40 -1.90 -11.35
CA VAL A 185 5.03 -1.41 -10.01
C VAL A 185 6.05 -1.83 -8.96
N LEU A 186 6.51 -3.08 -8.96
CA LEU A 186 7.54 -3.52 -8.02
C LEU A 186 8.86 -2.76 -8.22
N ALA A 187 9.26 -2.51 -9.47
CA ALA A 187 10.44 -1.70 -9.77
C ALA A 187 10.28 -0.24 -9.28
N PHE A 188 9.10 0.36 -9.45
CA PHE A 188 8.79 1.68 -8.87
C PHE A 188 8.88 1.66 -7.34
N LEU A 189 8.25 0.69 -6.69
CA LEU A 189 8.32 0.54 -5.24
C LEU A 189 9.76 0.33 -4.74
N GLN A 190 10.61 -0.32 -5.53
CA GLN A 190 12.03 -0.49 -5.24
C GLN A 190 12.80 0.83 -5.17
N GLY A 191 12.48 1.77 -6.07
CA GLY A 191 13.04 3.13 -6.02
C GLY A 191 12.39 3.98 -4.91
N LEU A 192 11.10 3.81 -4.67
CA LEU A 192 10.40 4.52 -3.60
C LEU A 192 10.89 4.08 -2.21
N ALA A 193 11.29 2.82 -2.05
CA ALA A 193 11.82 2.26 -0.81
C ALA A 193 13.15 2.89 -0.36
N LEU A 194 13.77 3.75 -1.17
CA LEU A 194 14.88 4.61 -0.73
C LEU A 194 14.48 5.59 0.39
N ASP A 195 13.18 5.86 0.58
CA ASP A 195 12.67 6.60 1.75
C ASP A 195 11.89 5.68 2.72
N GLY A 196 11.82 4.37 2.41
CA GLY A 196 11.23 3.36 3.25
C GLY A 196 12.19 2.89 4.36
N TYR A 197 11.62 2.29 5.39
CA TYR A 197 12.39 1.72 6.51
C TYR A 197 11.65 0.56 7.17
N THR A 198 12.38 -0.21 7.99
CA THR A 198 11.80 -1.19 8.90
C THR A 198 11.98 -0.76 10.35
N ALA A 199 11.00 -1.07 11.19
CA ALA A 199 11.11 -0.93 12.63
C ALA A 199 10.85 -2.29 13.27
N ASN A 200 11.87 -2.87 13.91
CA ASN A 200 11.82 -4.22 14.48
C ASN A 200 11.32 -4.24 15.94
N THR A 201 10.62 -3.19 16.37
CA THR A 201 10.01 -3.10 17.70
C THR A 201 8.57 -3.61 17.70
N GLY A 202 8.11 -4.14 18.84
CA GLY A 202 6.75 -4.72 18.95
C GLY A 202 6.48 -5.76 17.86
N ALA A 203 5.34 -5.62 17.17
CA ALA A 203 4.95 -6.48 16.05
C ALA A 203 5.85 -6.36 14.81
N GLY A 204 6.78 -5.41 14.75
CA GLY A 204 7.61 -5.18 13.56
C GLY A 204 6.81 -4.60 12.39
N LYS A 205 7.41 -3.70 11.61
CA LYS A 205 6.75 -3.16 10.42
C LYS A 205 7.73 -2.72 9.35
N TRP A 206 7.28 -2.81 8.10
CA TRP A 206 7.76 -2.00 7.00
C TRP A 206 6.93 -0.72 6.96
N ALA A 207 7.57 0.44 6.76
CA ALA A 207 6.87 1.73 6.72
C ALA A 207 7.58 2.74 5.82
N ILE A 208 6.84 3.76 5.40
CA ILE A 208 7.35 4.92 4.68
C ILE A 208 6.58 6.18 5.09
N CYS A 209 7.29 7.27 5.30
CA CYS A 209 6.72 8.58 5.60
C CYS A 209 6.91 9.46 4.38
N LEU A 210 5.83 10.03 3.83
CA LEU A 210 5.93 11.02 2.76
C LEU A 210 5.17 12.27 3.20
N GLU A 211 5.59 13.45 2.76
CA GLU A 211 4.83 14.67 3.07
C GLU A 211 3.54 14.76 2.24
N SER A 212 3.52 14.20 1.04
CA SER A 212 2.34 14.17 0.19
C SER A 212 1.34 13.09 0.61
N ARG A 213 0.16 13.52 1.08
CA ARG A 213 -0.96 12.62 1.36
C ARG A 213 -1.45 11.89 0.11
N ARG A 214 -1.42 12.56 -1.05
CA ARG A 214 -1.79 11.95 -2.33
C ARG A 214 -0.88 10.77 -2.68
N ALA A 215 0.43 10.93 -2.47
CA ALA A 215 1.38 9.83 -2.71
C ALA A 215 1.14 8.65 -1.77
N ILE A 216 0.84 8.91 -0.49
CA ILE A 216 0.50 7.88 0.50
C ILE A 216 -0.80 7.16 0.14
N ASP A 217 -1.83 7.88 -0.31
CA ASP A 217 -3.10 7.28 -0.74
C ASP A 217 -2.91 6.37 -1.96
N SER A 218 -2.18 6.82 -2.98
CA SER A 218 -1.84 5.98 -4.15
C SER A 218 -0.97 4.78 -3.77
N LEU A 219 -0.01 4.96 -2.86
CA LEU A 219 0.82 3.86 -2.39
C LEU A 219 -0.01 2.81 -1.62
N GLN A 220 -0.99 3.28 -0.84
CA GLN A 220 -1.91 2.41 -0.13
C GLN A 220 -2.65 1.48 -1.10
N GLU A 221 -3.16 2.06 -2.19
CA GLU A 221 -3.83 1.30 -3.24
C GLU A 221 -2.89 0.27 -3.90
N LEU A 222 -1.66 0.65 -4.22
CA LEU A 222 -0.68 -0.29 -4.79
C LEU A 222 -0.38 -1.47 -3.86
N LEU A 223 -0.16 -1.22 -2.57
CA LEU A 223 0.06 -2.30 -1.60
C LEU A 223 -1.19 -3.17 -1.42
N THR A 224 -2.39 -2.58 -1.42
CA THR A 224 -3.65 -3.33 -1.39
C THR A 224 -3.81 -4.23 -2.61
N ARG A 225 -3.48 -3.72 -3.81
CA ARG A 225 -3.51 -4.51 -5.05
C ARG A 225 -2.50 -5.66 -5.06
N LEU A 226 -1.36 -5.50 -4.36
CA LEU A 226 -0.36 -6.54 -4.15
C LEU A 226 -0.78 -7.59 -3.11
N GLY A 227 -1.93 -7.44 -2.45
CA GLY A 227 -2.38 -8.36 -1.39
C GLY A 227 -1.79 -8.06 -0.02
N ILE A 228 -1.17 -6.89 0.17
CA ILE A 228 -0.51 -6.52 1.42
C ILE A 228 -1.49 -5.76 2.32
N VAL A 229 -1.87 -6.37 3.44
CA VAL A 229 -2.64 -5.67 4.48
C VAL A 229 -1.80 -4.55 5.09
N ASN A 230 -2.32 -3.33 5.03
CA ASN A 230 -1.60 -2.11 5.33
C ASN A 230 -2.53 -1.09 6.01
N ALA A 231 -1.95 -0.04 6.60
CA ALA A 231 -2.69 1.06 7.20
C ALA A 231 -1.89 2.36 7.16
N GLN A 232 -2.60 3.48 7.17
CA GLN A 232 -2.04 4.82 7.32
C GLN A 232 -2.19 5.33 8.76
N ILE A 233 -1.20 6.09 9.22
CA ILE A 233 -1.27 6.92 10.44
C ILE A 233 -0.63 8.28 10.17
N ASP A 234 -0.96 9.25 11.02
CA ASP A 234 -0.30 10.55 11.01
C ASP A 234 0.71 10.62 12.17
N LYS A 235 1.98 10.92 11.83
CA LYS A 235 3.08 11.01 12.80
C LYS A 235 3.49 12.45 13.05
N LEU A 236 3.36 12.88 14.30
CA LEU A 236 3.89 14.18 14.75
C LEU A 236 5.40 14.12 14.91
N ASN A 237 6.11 14.90 14.09
CA ASN A 237 7.50 15.21 14.34
C ASN A 237 7.58 16.43 15.27
N ARG A 238 7.90 16.18 16.55
CA ARG A 238 7.97 17.22 17.59
C ARG A 238 9.07 18.25 17.36
N GLN A 239 10.14 17.90 16.64
CA GLN A 239 11.24 18.84 16.39
C GLN A 239 10.81 19.96 15.43
N PHE A 240 9.96 19.63 14.46
CA PHE A 240 9.48 20.58 13.44
C PHE A 240 8.03 21.00 13.64
N ASP A 241 7.39 20.55 14.73
CA ASP A 241 5.95 20.70 15.00
C ASP A 241 5.07 20.43 13.78
N LYS A 242 5.41 19.35 13.05
CA LYS A 242 4.80 19.01 11.77
C LYS A 242 4.39 17.56 11.73
N THR A 243 3.21 17.32 11.19
CA THR A 243 2.65 15.98 11.05
C THR A 243 2.88 15.45 9.65
N TYR A 244 3.33 14.20 9.56
CA TYR A 244 3.59 13.51 8.30
C TYR A 244 2.75 12.24 8.22
N PRO A 245 2.05 12.00 7.09
CA PRO A 245 1.39 10.73 6.88
C PRO A 245 2.43 9.62 6.69
N GLU A 246 2.18 8.49 7.33
CA GLU A 246 2.95 7.27 7.21
C GLU A 246 2.05 6.14 6.75
N LEU A 247 2.49 5.41 5.74
CA LEU A 247 1.93 4.10 5.41
C LEU A 247 2.79 3.00 6.02
N TYR A 248 2.17 1.96 6.56
CA TYR A 248 2.89 0.81 7.07
C TYR A 248 2.16 -0.52 6.84
N ALA A 249 2.96 -1.59 6.80
CA ALA A 249 2.51 -2.98 6.86
C ALA A 249 3.23 -3.68 8.01
N ALA A 250 2.49 -4.33 8.90
CA ALA A 250 3.01 -4.91 10.14
C ALA A 250 3.11 -6.43 10.08
N GLY A 251 4.03 -7.00 10.87
CA GLY A 251 4.17 -8.45 11.01
C GLY A 251 4.40 -9.17 9.67
N PRO A 252 3.66 -10.27 9.38
CA PRO A 252 3.82 -11.04 8.14
C PRO A 252 3.64 -10.21 6.86
N TRP A 253 2.76 -9.21 6.88
CA TRP A 253 2.52 -8.35 5.72
C TRP A 253 3.69 -7.42 5.45
N GLY A 254 4.30 -6.87 6.51
CA GLY A 254 5.54 -6.10 6.38
C GLY A 254 6.70 -6.94 5.88
N GLN A 255 6.80 -8.20 6.33
CA GLN A 255 7.79 -9.15 5.81
C GLN A 255 7.58 -9.41 4.32
N GLU A 256 6.33 -9.56 3.88
CA GLU A 256 6.03 -9.77 2.47
C GLU A 256 6.42 -8.56 1.61
N VAL A 257 6.21 -7.33 2.08
CA VAL A 257 6.75 -6.14 1.39
C VAL A 257 8.27 -6.22 1.26
N CYS A 258 9.00 -6.61 2.31
CA CYS A 258 10.45 -6.77 2.24
C CYS A 258 10.91 -7.86 1.26
N ARG A 259 10.11 -8.93 1.06
CA ARG A 259 10.42 -9.96 0.06
C ARG A 259 10.18 -9.47 -1.36
N LEU A 260 9.08 -8.75 -1.57
CA LEU A 260 8.69 -8.21 -2.88
C LEU A 260 9.56 -7.02 -3.30
N VAL A 261 10.02 -6.23 -2.33
CA VAL A 261 10.75 -4.98 -2.52
C VAL A 261 11.93 -4.90 -1.54
N PRO A 262 13.03 -5.65 -1.78
CA PRO A 262 14.19 -5.68 -0.88
C PRO A 262 14.92 -4.35 -0.84
N PHE A 263 15.34 -3.86 0.33
CA PHE A 263 16.07 -2.58 0.41
C PHE A 263 17.43 -2.62 -0.32
N LEU A 264 17.80 -1.50 -0.95
CA LEU A 264 19.08 -1.37 -1.68
C LEU A 264 20.21 -0.83 -0.81
N GLU A 265 19.88 -0.04 0.22
CA GLU A 265 20.84 0.43 1.21
C GLU A 265 21.26 -0.73 2.13
N PRO A 266 22.57 -0.99 2.31
CA PRO A 266 23.04 -2.12 3.11
C PRO A 266 22.50 -2.13 4.55
N ASP A 267 22.45 -0.97 5.21
CA ASP A 267 21.96 -0.85 6.58
C ASP A 267 20.46 -1.15 6.70
N LYS A 268 19.66 -0.74 5.71
CA LYS A 268 18.23 -1.05 5.65
C LYS A 268 18.00 -2.52 5.29
N ALA A 269 18.81 -3.06 4.38
CA ALA A 269 18.76 -4.47 4.00
C ALA A 269 19.08 -5.37 5.20
N ALA A 270 20.12 -5.06 5.99
CA ALA A 270 20.46 -5.78 7.21
C ALA A 270 19.30 -5.78 8.22
N ARG A 271 18.70 -4.61 8.47
CA ARG A 271 17.51 -4.50 9.34
C ARG A 271 16.29 -5.26 8.81
N ALA A 272 16.12 -5.30 7.50
CA ALA A 272 15.05 -6.07 6.87
C ALA A 272 15.29 -7.57 6.97
N SER A 273 16.54 -8.05 6.89
CA SER A 273 16.90 -9.45 7.15
C SER A 273 16.53 -9.86 8.57
N GLU A 274 16.90 -9.06 9.58
CA GLU A 274 16.47 -9.28 10.97
C GLU A 274 14.93 -9.31 11.11
N PHE A 275 14.22 -8.44 10.38
CA PHE A 275 12.77 -8.41 10.39
C PHE A 275 12.17 -9.69 9.78
N LEU A 276 12.76 -10.20 8.70
CA LEU A 276 12.32 -11.42 8.00
C LEU A 276 12.53 -12.69 8.82
N GLU A 277 13.51 -12.71 9.73
CA GLU A 277 13.76 -13.83 10.64
C GLU A 277 12.74 -13.93 11.78
N ARG A 278 11.97 -12.86 12.04
CA ARG A 278 10.98 -12.87 13.13
C ARG A 278 9.84 -13.82 12.80
N VAL A 279 9.54 -14.73 13.74
CA VAL A 279 8.42 -15.66 13.61
C VAL A 279 7.17 -15.06 14.25
N TYR A 280 6.15 -14.86 13.45
CA TYR A 280 4.84 -14.40 13.92
C TYR A 280 3.95 -15.61 14.22
N THR A 281 4.03 -16.09 15.46
CA THR A 281 3.23 -17.23 15.96
C THR A 281 1.84 -16.83 16.48
N GLY A 282 1.42 -15.58 16.25
CA GLY A 282 0.28 -14.94 16.92
C GLY A 282 -0.74 -14.31 15.98
N VAL A 283 -2.01 -14.57 16.30
CA VAL A 283 -3.23 -14.04 15.71
C VAL A 283 -3.27 -12.51 15.85
N SER A 284 -3.33 -11.76 14.75
CA SER A 284 -3.68 -10.34 14.84
C SER A 284 -5.09 -10.24 15.43
N ALA A 285 -5.21 -9.78 16.68
CA ALA A 285 -6.50 -9.53 17.31
C ALA A 285 -7.20 -8.29 16.71
N ALA A 286 -6.49 -7.50 15.91
CA ALA A 286 -7.03 -6.32 15.24
C ALA A 286 -7.77 -6.65 13.94
N ASP A 287 -7.45 -7.79 13.31
CA ASP A 287 -8.12 -8.25 12.09
C ASP A 287 -9.37 -9.04 12.46
N VAL A 288 -10.49 -8.33 12.60
CA VAL A 288 -11.77 -8.87 13.07
C VAL A 288 -12.72 -9.15 11.92
N ILE A 289 -13.53 -10.20 12.06
CA ILE A 289 -14.65 -10.51 11.16
C ILE A 289 -15.93 -10.08 11.90
N PRO A 290 -16.61 -9.00 11.44
CA PRO A 290 -17.84 -8.53 12.07
C PRO A 290 -18.98 -9.53 11.85
N GLY A 291 -20.01 -9.46 12.71
CA GLY A 291 -21.15 -10.39 12.66
C GLY A 291 -20.89 -11.82 13.12
N LEU A 292 -19.64 -12.20 13.40
CA LEU A 292 -19.30 -13.56 13.82
C LEU A 292 -19.36 -13.72 15.34
N SER A 293 -20.27 -14.58 15.82
CA SER A 293 -20.37 -14.92 17.24
C SER A 293 -19.31 -15.96 17.64
N GLY A 294 -18.52 -15.66 18.68
CA GLY A 294 -17.56 -16.61 19.24
C GLY A 294 -18.23 -17.90 19.71
N ARG A 295 -19.43 -17.81 20.30
CA ARG A 295 -20.18 -18.99 20.77
C ARG A 295 -20.66 -19.87 19.62
N GLU A 296 -21.19 -19.29 18.55
CA GLU A 296 -21.62 -20.05 17.37
C GLU A 296 -20.43 -20.77 16.76
N LEU A 297 -19.32 -20.04 16.60
CA LEU A 297 -18.10 -20.58 16.04
C LEU A 297 -17.50 -21.70 16.91
N TYR A 298 -17.48 -21.53 18.24
CA TYR A 298 -17.04 -22.58 19.18
C TYR A 298 -17.91 -23.84 19.10
N ASN A 299 -19.19 -23.71 18.77
CA ASN A 299 -20.11 -24.83 18.68
C ASN A 299 -19.89 -25.70 17.43
N LEU A 300 -19.23 -25.17 16.39
CA LEU A 300 -18.83 -25.95 15.21
C LEU A 300 -17.75 -26.99 15.53
N ILE A 301 -16.94 -26.78 16.58
CA ILE A 301 -15.84 -27.69 16.93
C ILE A 301 -16.43 -29.04 17.39
N PRO A 302 -16.12 -30.17 16.75
CA PRO A 302 -16.64 -31.48 17.15
C PRO A 302 -16.35 -31.76 18.64
N ARG A 303 -17.25 -32.50 19.29
CA ARG A 303 -17.00 -32.98 20.66
C ARG A 303 -16.07 -34.20 20.58
N GLY A 304 -15.04 -34.22 21.44
CA GLY A 304 -14.19 -35.40 21.60
C GLY A 304 -14.99 -36.61 22.07
N ARG A 305 -14.49 -37.81 21.78
CA ARG A 305 -15.07 -39.05 22.32
C ARG A 305 -14.69 -39.17 23.79
N SER A 306 -15.66 -39.36 24.68
CA SER A 306 -15.45 -39.62 26.10
C SER A 306 -15.01 -41.08 26.35
N GLY A 307 -14.31 -41.34 27.46
CA GLY A 307 -13.90 -42.69 27.90
C GLY A 307 -12.38 -42.92 27.96
N ARG A 308 -11.97 -44.12 28.39
CA ARG A 308 -10.56 -44.50 28.70
C ARG A 308 -9.59 -44.33 27.51
N ASN A 309 -10.09 -44.43 26.27
CA ASN A 309 -9.35 -44.23 25.02
C ASN A 309 -9.88 -43.02 24.21
N GLY A 310 -10.61 -42.11 24.86
CA GLY A 310 -11.19 -40.94 24.24
C GLY A 310 -10.13 -39.98 23.72
N ARG A 311 -10.22 -39.58 22.45
CA ARG A 311 -9.41 -38.49 21.90
C ARG A 311 -10.20 -37.18 22.00
N GLY A 312 -9.63 -36.19 22.68
CA GLY A 312 -10.14 -34.83 22.69
C GLY A 312 -9.96 -34.17 21.32
N THR A 313 -10.81 -33.20 21.01
CA THR A 313 -10.78 -32.43 19.74
C THR A 313 -9.97 -31.15 19.84
N GLY A 314 -9.24 -30.94 20.94
CA GLY A 314 -8.53 -29.68 21.19
C GLY A 314 -9.45 -28.49 21.52
N ARG A 315 -10.78 -28.71 21.61
CA ARG A 315 -11.80 -27.68 21.84
C ARG A 315 -11.53 -26.74 23.02
N GLN A 316 -10.79 -27.18 24.04
CA GLN A 316 -10.40 -26.36 25.19
C GLN A 316 -9.52 -25.16 24.80
N GLN A 317 -8.71 -25.28 23.75
CA GLN A 317 -7.84 -24.19 23.25
C GLN A 317 -8.65 -23.00 22.70
N PHE A 318 -9.94 -23.20 22.43
CA PHE A 318 -10.87 -22.21 21.90
C PHE A 318 -11.87 -21.70 22.94
N ALA A 319 -11.70 -22.04 24.23
CA ALA A 319 -12.62 -21.63 25.28
C ALA A 319 -12.81 -20.10 25.40
N TYR A 320 -11.81 -19.32 24.98
CA TYR A 320 -11.90 -17.84 24.93
C TYR A 320 -13.02 -17.33 24.00
N LEU A 321 -13.44 -18.11 23.00
CA LEU A 321 -14.57 -17.75 22.13
C LEU A 321 -15.92 -17.76 22.88
N MET A 322 -15.99 -18.45 24.02
CA MET A 322 -17.18 -18.47 24.88
C MET A 322 -17.19 -17.34 25.92
N ASP A 323 -16.12 -16.57 26.05
CA ASP A 323 -16.04 -15.42 26.95
C ASP A 323 -16.96 -14.30 26.44
N ALA A 324 -17.86 -13.80 27.30
CA ALA A 324 -18.80 -12.73 26.95
C ALA A 324 -18.11 -11.41 26.56
N ARG A 325 -16.84 -11.22 26.91
CA ARG A 325 -16.04 -10.06 26.51
C ARG A 325 -15.55 -10.15 25.06
N THR A 326 -15.54 -11.35 24.47
CA THR A 326 -15.16 -11.59 23.07
C THR A 326 -16.28 -11.13 22.14
N ARG A 327 -16.33 -9.82 21.88
CA ARG A 327 -17.35 -9.19 21.02
C ARG A 327 -17.09 -9.32 19.52
N HIS A 328 -15.83 -9.53 19.15
CA HIS A 328 -15.42 -9.72 17.77
C HIS A 328 -14.47 -10.90 17.68
N VAL A 329 -14.70 -11.76 16.70
CA VAL A 329 -13.82 -12.89 16.42
C VAL A 329 -12.76 -12.44 15.41
N SER A 330 -11.50 -12.74 15.68
CA SER A 330 -10.41 -12.45 14.76
C SER A 330 -10.36 -13.44 13.60
N ARG A 331 -9.92 -12.97 12.42
CA ARG A 331 -9.70 -13.79 11.23
C ARG A 331 -8.84 -15.00 11.53
N ALA A 332 -7.75 -14.84 12.29
CA ALA A 332 -6.88 -15.95 12.59
C ALA A 332 -7.48 -16.94 13.63
N SER A 333 -8.54 -16.57 14.36
CA SER A 333 -9.33 -17.55 15.10
C SER A 333 -10.17 -18.40 14.15
N ALA A 334 -10.85 -17.79 13.17
CA ALA A 334 -11.59 -18.51 12.14
C ALA A 334 -10.70 -19.45 11.32
N LEU A 335 -9.51 -18.98 10.87
CA LEU A 335 -8.55 -19.81 10.13
C LEU A 335 -8.02 -21.01 10.95
N ARG A 336 -7.78 -20.82 12.26
CA ARG A 336 -7.38 -21.94 13.14
C ARG A 336 -8.46 -22.99 13.25
N LEU A 337 -9.74 -22.59 13.31
CA LEU A 337 -10.85 -23.53 13.33
C LEU A 337 -11.04 -24.24 12.01
N ARG A 338 -10.85 -23.53 10.88
CA ARG A 338 -10.90 -24.13 9.53
C ARG A 338 -9.94 -25.32 9.38
N GLY A 339 -8.81 -25.28 10.09
CA GLY A 339 -7.81 -26.36 10.08
C GLY A 339 -8.11 -27.54 11.01
N ILE A 340 -9.26 -27.55 11.73
CA ILE A 340 -9.63 -28.66 12.63
C ILE A 340 -10.47 -29.66 11.86
N ASP A 341 -10.06 -30.93 11.89
CA ASP A 341 -10.82 -32.03 11.30
C ASP A 341 -12.28 -32.07 11.80
N GLY A 342 -13.21 -32.04 10.85
CA GLY A 342 -14.65 -32.10 11.12
C GLY A 342 -15.31 -30.76 11.47
N VAL A 343 -14.58 -29.64 11.39
CA VAL A 343 -15.19 -28.30 11.39
C VAL A 343 -15.58 -27.93 9.96
N GLU A 344 -16.85 -27.57 9.77
CA GLU A 344 -17.35 -26.96 8.54
C GLU A 344 -17.76 -25.52 8.86
N LEU A 345 -17.10 -24.54 8.22
CA LEU A 345 -17.45 -23.15 8.39
C LEU A 345 -18.67 -22.79 7.50
N PRO A 346 -19.52 -21.82 7.91
CA PRO A 346 -20.57 -21.30 7.05
C PRO A 346 -20.01 -20.78 5.72
N SER A 347 -20.73 -20.98 4.62
CA SER A 347 -20.27 -20.63 3.26
C SER A 347 -19.86 -19.17 3.10
N TRP A 348 -20.59 -18.24 3.73
CA TRP A 348 -20.26 -16.82 3.72
C TRP A 348 -18.90 -16.53 4.39
N LEU A 349 -18.57 -17.27 5.44
CA LEU A 349 -17.32 -17.12 6.17
C LEU A 349 -16.15 -17.67 5.34
N GLU A 350 -16.35 -18.80 4.65
CA GLU A 350 -15.35 -19.32 3.70
C GLU A 350 -15.08 -18.33 2.57
N SER A 351 -16.11 -17.76 1.94
CA SER A 351 -15.95 -16.71 0.91
C SER A 351 -15.14 -15.53 1.44
N VAL A 352 -15.46 -14.98 2.63
CA VAL A 352 -14.67 -13.89 3.26
C VAL A 352 -13.21 -14.29 3.49
N LEU A 353 -12.95 -15.54 3.89
CA LEU A 353 -11.61 -16.04 4.17
C LEU A 353 -10.78 -16.21 2.89
N ASP A 354 -11.38 -16.78 1.84
CA ASP A 354 -10.72 -17.10 0.57
C ASP A 354 -10.52 -15.86 -0.30
N GLU A 355 -11.45 -14.92 -0.25
CA GLU A 355 -11.42 -13.70 -1.06
C GLU A 355 -10.46 -12.62 -0.54
N SER A 356 -9.73 -12.89 0.54
CA SER A 356 -8.81 -11.94 1.20
C SER A 356 -9.47 -10.60 1.52
N VAL A 357 -10.75 -10.64 1.91
CA VAL A 357 -11.50 -9.47 2.36
C VAL A 357 -11.28 -9.26 3.85
N HIS A 358 -10.78 -8.09 4.22
CA HIS A 358 -10.60 -7.65 5.60
C HIS A 358 -11.55 -6.49 5.91
N PHE A 359 -11.90 -6.32 7.17
CA PHE A 359 -12.88 -5.32 7.58
C PHE A 359 -12.23 -4.20 8.39
N ALA A 360 -12.55 -2.96 8.03
CA ALA A 360 -12.14 -1.79 8.78
C ALA A 360 -13.34 -0.88 9.06
N PRO A 361 -13.47 -0.36 10.30
CA PRO A 361 -14.59 0.51 10.64
C PRO A 361 -14.49 1.84 9.90
N LEU A 362 -15.60 2.36 9.41
CA LEU A 362 -15.71 3.68 8.81
C LEU A 362 -15.49 4.75 9.88
N ILE A 363 -14.62 5.71 9.57
CA ILE A 363 -14.34 6.87 10.41
C ILE A 363 -14.89 8.18 9.81
N SER A 364 -15.18 8.18 8.50
CA SER A 364 -15.76 9.32 7.80
C SER A 364 -16.54 8.86 6.58
N ILE A 365 -17.63 9.57 6.29
CA ILE A 365 -18.41 9.46 5.05
C ILE A 365 -18.62 10.91 4.58
N GLN A 366 -18.04 11.26 3.45
CA GLN A 366 -18.13 12.61 2.87
C GLN A 366 -18.92 12.54 1.57
N THR A 367 -19.78 13.53 1.32
CA THR A 367 -20.36 13.74 0.00
C THR A 367 -19.34 14.46 -0.87
N GLY A 368 -18.97 13.88 -2.01
CA GLY A 368 -18.17 14.56 -3.01
C GLY A 368 -19.01 15.62 -3.72
N ASP A 369 -18.41 16.77 -4.01
CA ASP A 369 -19.00 17.72 -4.95
C ASP A 369 -19.01 17.09 -6.35
N VAL A 370 -20.11 17.30 -7.09
CA VAL A 370 -20.34 16.79 -8.45
C VAL A 370 -19.33 17.36 -9.44
#